data_AF-A0A846BY73-F1
#
_entry.id   AF-A0A846BY73-F1
#
_cell.length_a   1.000
_cell.length_b   1.000
_cell.length_c   1.000
_cell.angle_alpha   90.00
_cell.angle_beta   90.00
_cell.angle_gamma   90.00
#
_symmetry.space_group_name_H-M   'P 1'
#
loop_
_entity.id
_entity.type
_entity.pdbx_description
1 polymer ?
#
loop_
_entity_poly.entity_id
_entity_poly.type
_entity_poly.pdbx_seq_one_letter_code
_entity_poly.pdbx_strand_id
1 'polypeptide(L)'
;IHAERVSNWFFSQGGRGALKTIGSRLQNILIGSATISVLRGIYGDRLRTLILANTPERLGEWRRGLQDCLGVSRGDFGPERGIVLFEEPPALVQKADRLINQKQLPLIIIDETEDKISLSMLQFPLWLAFAPDPEQLSNYQY
;
A
#
# COMPACT_ATOMS: atom_id res chain seq x y z
N ILE A 1 11.46 10.45 -11.23
CA ILE A 1 10.27 9.61 -11.51
C ILE A 1 9.61 9.06 -10.24
N HIS A 2 10.18 8.10 -9.49
CA HIS A 2 9.49 7.55 -8.29
C HIS A 2 9.26 8.59 -7.17
N ALA A 3 10.29 9.36 -6.81
CA ALA A 3 10.19 10.41 -5.78
C ALA A 3 9.16 11.49 -6.14
N GLU A 4 9.08 11.87 -7.41
CA GLU A 4 8.13 12.85 -7.92
C GLU A 4 6.67 12.38 -7.77
N ARG A 5 6.40 11.09 -7.99
CA ARG A 5 5.07 10.51 -7.81
C ARG A 5 4.65 10.43 -6.35
N VAL A 6 5.57 10.00 -5.48
CA VAL A 6 5.33 10.00 -4.02
C VAL A 6 5.08 11.42 -3.53
N SER A 7 5.88 12.39 -4.01
CA SER A 7 5.70 13.81 -3.73
C SER A 7 4.33 14.31 -4.20
N ASN A 8 3.93 13.98 -5.43
CA ASN A 8 2.64 14.42 -5.97
C ASN A 8 1.45 13.79 -5.22
N TRP A 9 1.52 12.49 -4.91
CA TRP A 9 0.50 11.81 -4.09
C TRP A 9 0.40 12.44 -2.69
N PHE A 10 1.53 12.72 -2.04
CA PHE A 10 1.52 13.25 -0.68
C PHE A 10 1.11 14.72 -0.62
N PHE A 11 1.72 15.59 -1.42
CA PHE A 11 1.51 17.03 -1.34
C PHE A 11 0.30 17.53 -2.14
N SER A 12 0.01 16.95 -3.30
CA SER A 12 -1.10 17.41 -4.16
C SER A 12 -2.39 16.64 -3.89
N GLN A 13 -2.31 15.35 -3.55
CA GLN A 13 -3.49 14.50 -3.29
C GLN A 13 -3.75 14.29 -1.78
N GLY A 14 -2.96 14.96 -0.92
CA GLY A 14 -3.12 14.88 0.54
C GLY A 14 -2.91 13.47 1.12
N GLY A 15 -2.13 12.63 0.44
CA GLY A 15 -1.91 11.23 0.83
C GLY A 15 -3.07 10.29 0.53
N ARG A 16 -4.00 10.68 -0.35
CA ARG A 16 -5.15 9.88 -0.78
C ARG A 16 -5.23 9.83 -2.28
N GLY A 17 -4.99 8.67 -2.87
CA GLY A 17 -5.17 8.53 -4.30
C GLY A 17 -4.54 7.31 -4.92
N ALA A 18 -4.85 7.12 -6.20
CA ALA A 18 -4.29 6.08 -7.02
C ALA A 18 -3.11 6.61 -7.83
N LEU A 19 -2.03 5.83 -7.89
CA LEU A 19 -0.96 5.98 -8.86
C LEU A 19 -1.17 4.95 -9.96
N LYS A 20 -1.01 5.37 -11.23
CA LYS A 20 -0.91 4.41 -12.34
C LYS A 20 0.31 3.52 -12.12
N THR A 21 0.11 2.20 -12.20
CA THR A 21 1.19 1.21 -12.22
C THR A 21 2.17 1.55 -13.32
N ILE A 22 3.46 1.41 -13.04
CA ILE A 22 4.50 1.60 -14.04
C ILE A 22 5.13 0.24 -14.31
N GLY A 23 4.90 -0.31 -15.50
CA GLY A 23 5.58 -1.52 -15.97
C GLY A 23 5.21 -2.81 -15.23
N SER A 24 5.70 -2.99 -14.00
CA SER A 24 5.59 -4.23 -13.22
C SER A 24 5.31 -3.99 -11.73
N ARG A 25 4.78 -5.02 -11.06
CA ARG A 25 4.53 -5.01 -9.61
C ARG A 25 5.77 -4.70 -8.78
N LEU A 26 6.95 -5.10 -9.22
CA LEU A 26 8.22 -4.76 -8.56
C LEU A 26 8.38 -3.23 -8.42
N GLN A 27 8.00 -2.47 -9.45
CA GLN A 27 8.07 -1.01 -9.40
C GLN A 27 7.04 -0.44 -8.42
N ASN A 28 5.85 -1.03 -8.34
CA ASN A 28 4.84 -0.66 -7.34
C ASN A 28 5.38 -0.89 -5.92
N ILE A 29 6.04 -2.04 -5.68
CA ILE A 29 6.67 -2.34 -4.38
C ILE A 29 7.78 -1.33 -4.07
N LEU A 30 8.60 -0.93 -5.04
CA LEU A 30 9.62 0.11 -4.84
C LEU A 30 9.01 1.46 -4.45
N ILE A 31 7.95 1.89 -5.14
CA ILE A 31 7.22 3.13 -4.84
C ILE A 31 6.56 3.03 -3.45
N GLY A 32 5.93 1.90 -3.13
CA GLY A 32 5.32 1.65 -1.83
C GLY A 32 6.35 1.69 -0.71
N SER A 33 7.51 1.05 -0.91
CA SER A 33 8.62 1.05 0.04
C SER A 33 9.16 2.46 0.27
N ALA A 34 9.42 3.23 -0.79
CA ALA A 34 9.85 4.63 -0.66
C ALA A 34 8.84 5.47 0.12
N THR A 35 7.54 5.30 -0.17
CA THR A 35 6.46 5.96 0.56
C THR A 35 6.48 5.60 2.05
N ILE A 36 6.55 4.31 2.38
CA ILE A 36 6.62 3.83 3.77
C ILE A 36 7.83 4.44 4.49
N SER A 37 9.01 4.41 3.86
CA SER A 37 10.25 4.94 4.45
C SER A 37 10.13 6.44 4.77
N VAL A 38 9.64 7.24 3.82
CA VAL A 38 9.47 8.68 4.01
C VAL A 38 8.45 8.97 5.12
N LEU A 39 7.29 8.32 5.06
CA LEU A 39 6.23 8.54 6.05
C LEU A 39 6.63 8.04 7.44
N ARG A 40 7.45 7.00 7.55
CA ARG A 40 8.00 6.54 8.83
C ARG A 40 8.95 7.59 9.40
N GLY A 41 9.73 8.28 8.56
CA GLY A 41 10.55 9.41 9.00
C GLY A 41 9.73 10.59 9.55
N ILE A 42 8.51 10.81 9.04
CA ILE A 42 7.64 11.92 9.46
C ILE A 42 6.79 11.55 10.68
N TYR A 43 6.12 10.40 10.65
CA TYR A 43 5.13 9.99 11.64
C TYR A 43 5.68 9.02 12.70
N GLY A 44 6.92 8.55 12.53
CA GLY A 44 7.58 7.65 13.46
C GLY A 44 6.79 6.36 13.69
N ASP A 45 6.79 5.89 14.94
CA ASP A 45 6.15 4.64 15.34
C ASP A 45 4.62 4.69 15.38
N ARG A 46 4.01 5.83 15.04
CA ARG A 46 2.54 5.91 14.87
C ARG A 46 2.09 5.34 13.53
N LEU A 47 2.97 5.33 12.53
CA LEU A 47 2.64 4.79 11.21
C LEU A 47 2.48 3.26 11.28
N ARG A 48 1.39 2.75 10.72
CA ARG A 48 1.11 1.32 10.58
C ARG A 48 0.77 1.02 9.13
N THR A 49 1.58 0.18 8.50
CA THR A 49 1.41 -0.15 7.09
C THR A 49 0.48 -1.34 6.95
N LEU A 50 -0.58 -1.18 6.14
CA LEU A 50 -1.52 -2.24 5.80
C LEU A 50 -1.46 -2.44 4.29
N ILE A 51 -1.07 -3.63 3.85
CA ILE A 51 -1.02 -3.99 2.43
C ILE A 51 -2.24 -4.84 2.10
N LEU A 52 -2.97 -4.49 1.04
CA LEU A 52 -4.05 -5.27 0.47
C LEU A 52 -3.59 -5.85 -0.88
N ALA A 53 -3.58 -7.17 -1.01
CA ALA A 53 -3.38 -7.86 -2.28
C ALA A 53 -4.17 -9.17 -2.32
N ASN A 54 -4.76 -9.49 -3.46
CA ASN A 54 -5.80 -10.52 -3.58
C ASN A 54 -5.32 -11.98 -3.69
N THR A 55 -4.01 -12.27 -3.63
CA THR A 55 -3.52 -13.65 -3.61
C THR A 55 -2.34 -13.84 -2.65
N PRO A 56 -2.19 -15.04 -2.05
CA PRO A 56 -1.04 -15.37 -1.20
C PRO A 56 0.32 -15.15 -1.86
N GLU A 57 0.44 -15.43 -3.17
CA GLU A 57 1.67 -15.25 -3.94
C GLU A 57 2.07 -13.77 -3.95
N ARG A 58 1.11 -12.88 -4.17
CA ARG A 58 1.35 -11.43 -4.18
C ARG A 58 1.69 -10.91 -2.80
N LEU A 59 1.02 -11.38 -1.76
CA LEU A 59 1.40 -11.05 -0.40
C LEU A 59 2.83 -11.53 -0.08
N GLY A 60 3.23 -12.67 -0.63
CA GLY A 60 4.61 -13.16 -0.58
C GLY A 60 5.61 -12.23 -1.29
N GLU A 61 5.25 -11.73 -2.46
CA GLU A 61 6.06 -10.75 -3.21
C GLU A 61 6.18 -9.41 -2.47
N TRP A 62 5.07 -8.87 -1.95
CA TRP A 62 5.08 -7.67 -1.12
C TRP A 62 5.94 -7.85 0.12
N ARG A 63 5.79 -8.97 0.82
CA ARG A 63 6.63 -9.27 1.97
C ARG A 63 8.10 -9.25 1.59
N ARG A 64 8.49 -10.02 0.57
CA ARG A 64 9.89 -10.13 0.13
C ARG A 64 10.44 -8.77 -0.30
N GLY A 65 9.72 -8.05 -1.16
CA GLY A 65 10.19 -6.76 -1.66
C GLY A 65 10.25 -5.68 -0.58
N LEU A 66 9.34 -5.68 0.40
CA LEU A 66 9.45 -4.79 1.57
C LEU A 66 10.66 -5.14 2.44
N GLN A 67 10.95 -6.44 2.65
CA GLN A 67 12.16 -6.86 3.36
C GLN A 67 13.42 -6.37 2.62
N ASP A 68 13.47 -6.55 1.31
CA ASP A 68 14.62 -6.15 0.48
C ASP A 68 14.82 -4.64 0.44
N CYS A 69 13.73 -3.87 0.33
CA CYS A 69 13.79 -2.41 0.17
C CYS A 69 13.92 -1.65 1.49
N LEU A 70 13.33 -2.15 2.58
CA LEU A 70 13.28 -1.46 3.88
C LEU A 70 14.22 -2.06 4.92
N GLY A 71 14.86 -3.20 4.63
CA GLY A 71 15.68 -3.92 5.60
C GLY A 71 14.88 -4.51 6.77
N VAL A 72 13.56 -4.68 6.61
CA VAL A 72 12.71 -5.28 7.64
C VAL A 72 12.84 -6.80 7.64
N SER A 73 12.61 -7.40 8.81
CA SER A 73 12.65 -8.83 9.02
C SER A 73 11.27 -9.46 8.94
N ARG A 74 11.20 -10.80 8.93
CA ARG A 74 9.92 -11.52 9.06
C ARG A 74 9.17 -11.17 10.36
N GLY A 75 9.89 -10.79 11.43
CA GLY A 75 9.31 -10.44 12.72
C GLY A 75 8.55 -9.11 12.73
N ASP A 76 8.76 -8.27 11.72
CA ASP A 76 8.10 -6.96 11.56
C ASP A 76 6.71 -7.07 10.92
N PHE A 77 6.34 -8.27 10.45
CA PHE A 77 5.03 -8.58 9.90
C PHE A 77 4.14 -9.24 10.95
N GLY A 78 2.88 -8.80 11.03
CA GLY A 78 1.86 -9.44 11.86
C GLY A 78 0.91 -8.45 12.53
N PRO A 79 -0.19 -8.94 13.12
CA PRO A 79 -1.29 -8.09 13.60
C PRO A 79 -0.85 -7.00 14.59
N GLU A 80 0.10 -7.31 15.47
CA GLU A 80 0.61 -6.38 16.49
C GLU A 80 1.98 -5.77 16.11
N ARG A 81 2.35 -5.87 14.83
CA ARG A 81 3.63 -5.37 14.30
C ARG A 81 3.42 -4.13 13.41
N GLY A 82 4.51 -3.62 12.85
CA GLY A 82 4.51 -2.41 12.03
C GLY A 82 3.87 -2.57 10.66
N ILE A 83 3.84 -3.79 10.12
CA ILE A 83 3.33 -4.12 8.78
C ILE A 83 2.34 -5.29 8.87
N VAL A 84 1.18 -5.15 8.23
CA VAL A 84 0.16 -6.20 8.15
C VAL A 84 -0.26 -6.42 6.69
N LEU A 85 -0.47 -7.68 6.33
CA LEU A 85 -0.84 -8.12 4.99
C LEU A 85 -2.29 -8.64 5.03
N PHE A 86 -3.11 -8.25 4.06
CA PHE A 86 -4.51 -8.63 3.95
C PHE A 86 -4.83 -9.12 2.54
N GLU A 87 -5.63 -10.17 2.47
CA GLU A 87 -6.24 -10.64 1.21
C GLU A 87 -7.56 -9.92 0.94
N GLU A 88 -8.27 -9.53 1.99
CA GLU A 88 -9.66 -9.08 1.93
C GLU A 88 -9.87 -7.68 2.53
N PRO A 89 -10.58 -6.76 1.84
CA PRO A 89 -10.84 -5.41 2.34
C PRO A 89 -11.54 -5.34 3.71
N PRO A 90 -12.57 -6.16 4.05
CA PRO A 90 -13.27 -6.05 5.32
C PRO A 90 -12.36 -6.21 6.55
N ALA A 91 -11.41 -7.15 6.50
CA ALA A 91 -10.46 -7.38 7.59
C ALA A 91 -9.48 -6.21 7.75
N LEU A 92 -9.04 -5.62 6.63
CA LEU A 92 -8.19 -4.44 6.62
C LEU A 92 -8.90 -3.24 7.24
N VAL A 93 -10.13 -2.97 6.82
CA VAL A 93 -10.96 -1.85 7.32
C VAL A 93 -11.11 -1.96 8.84
N GLN A 94 -11.48 -3.15 9.35
CA GLN A 94 -11.61 -3.37 10.79
C GLN A 94 -10.29 -3.15 11.55
N LYS A 95 -9.14 -3.52 10.98
CA LYS A 95 -7.83 -3.22 11.60
C LYS A 95 -7.55 -1.72 11.58
N ALA A 96 -7.77 -1.05 10.44
CA ALA A 96 -7.54 0.38 10.29
C ALA A 96 -8.37 1.22 11.27
N ASP A 97 -9.65 0.86 11.49
CA ASP A 97 -10.50 1.51 12.49
C ASP A 97 -9.94 1.36 13.91
N ARG A 98 -9.50 0.15 14.27
CA ARG A 98 -8.85 -0.09 15.58
C ARG A 98 -7.58 0.75 15.75
N LEU A 99 -6.78 0.89 14.70
CA LEU A 99 -5.57 1.70 14.73
C LEU A 99 -5.86 3.18 14.96
N ILE A 100 -6.88 3.73 14.29
CA ILE A 100 -7.32 5.11 14.50
C ILE A 100 -7.81 5.32 15.94
N ASN A 101 -8.60 4.38 16.46
CA ASN A 101 -9.07 4.42 17.85
C ASN A 101 -7.90 4.37 18.86
N GLN A 102 -6.78 3.73 18.49
CA GLN A 102 -5.54 3.70 19.25
C GLN A 102 -4.61 4.90 18.98
N LYS A 103 -5.09 5.94 18.27
CA LYS A 103 -4.32 7.13 17.87
C LYS A 103 -3.11 6.83 16.97
N GLN A 104 -3.10 5.65 16.34
CA GLN A 104 -2.13 5.26 15.31
C GLN A 104 -2.63 5.71 13.93
N LEU A 105 -1.71 5.78 12.97
CA LEU A 105 -1.96 6.28 11.62
C LEU A 105 -1.84 5.13 10.61
N PRO A 106 -2.96 4.58 10.12
CA PRO A 106 -2.91 3.55 9.09
C PRO A 106 -2.49 4.17 7.74
N LEU A 107 -1.47 3.58 7.12
CA LEU A 107 -1.12 3.76 5.72
C LEU A 107 -1.59 2.52 4.96
N ILE A 108 -2.58 2.69 4.10
CA ILE A 108 -3.15 1.59 3.31
C ILE A 108 -2.50 1.60 1.94
N ILE A 109 -1.91 0.47 1.54
CA ILE A 109 -1.40 0.28 0.18
C ILE A 109 -2.23 -0.80 -0.48
N ILE A 110 -2.78 -0.49 -1.65
CA ILE A 110 -3.65 -1.38 -2.42
C ILE A 110 -2.92 -1.78 -3.69
N ASP A 111 -2.58 -3.05 -3.80
CA ASP A 111 -1.99 -3.64 -5.00
C ASP A 111 -3.13 -4.18 -5.88
N GLU A 112 -3.55 -3.43 -6.90
CA GLU A 112 -4.72 -3.82 -7.68
C GLU A 112 -4.44 -5.02 -8.60
N THR A 113 -5.39 -5.95 -8.61
CA THR A 113 -6.00 -6.46 -9.86
C THR A 113 -7.52 -6.51 -9.79
N GLU A 114 -8.16 -5.67 -8.97
CA GLU A 114 -9.62 -5.56 -8.99
C GLU A 114 -10.03 -4.19 -9.52
N ASP A 115 -11.04 -4.17 -10.38
CA ASP A 115 -11.58 -2.96 -11.03
C ASP A 115 -12.27 -1.98 -10.06
N LYS A 116 -12.31 -2.28 -8.75
CA LYS A 116 -13.10 -1.53 -7.77
C LYS A 116 -12.40 -1.40 -6.42
N ILE A 117 -12.10 -0.17 -6.03
CA ILE A 117 -11.70 0.18 -4.66
C ILE A 117 -12.95 0.17 -3.76
N SER A 118 -12.88 -0.53 -2.63
CA SER A 118 -13.97 -0.48 -1.63
C SER A 118 -14.15 0.96 -1.12
N LEU A 119 -15.36 1.49 -1.19
CA LEU A 119 -15.71 2.83 -0.68
C LEU A 119 -15.37 2.99 0.80
N SER A 120 -15.46 1.90 1.59
CA SER A 120 -15.09 1.91 3.01
C SER A 120 -13.60 2.16 3.26
N MET A 121 -12.73 2.02 2.27
CA MET A 121 -11.31 2.36 2.41
C MET A 121 -11.05 3.87 2.23
N LEU A 122 -11.94 4.59 1.53
CA LEU A 122 -11.77 6.01 1.23
C LEU A 122 -11.93 6.92 2.46
N GLN A 123 -12.49 6.39 3.55
CA GLN A 123 -12.62 7.11 4.82
C GLN A 123 -11.27 7.33 5.53
N PHE A 124 -10.25 6.53 5.20
CA PHE A 124 -8.97 6.55 5.90
C PHE A 124 -8.06 7.69 5.42
N PRO A 125 -7.22 8.24 6.33
CA PRO A 125 -6.44 9.43 6.04
C PRO A 125 -5.34 9.23 5.00
N LEU A 126 -4.71 8.05 4.98
CA LEU A 126 -3.62 7.73 4.07
C LEU A 126 -3.91 6.44 3.31
N TRP A 127 -4.06 6.55 2.00
CA TRP A 127 -4.15 5.38 1.13
C TRP A 127 -3.51 5.64 -0.24
N LEU A 128 -2.80 4.62 -0.71
CA LEU A 128 -2.10 4.59 -1.98
C LEU A 128 -2.57 3.36 -2.75
N ALA A 129 -3.30 3.55 -3.84
CA ALA A 129 -3.68 2.47 -4.74
C ALA A 129 -2.78 2.42 -5.97
N PHE A 130 -2.44 1.23 -6.45
CA PHE A 130 -1.75 1.04 -7.72
C PHE A 130 -2.74 0.54 -8.76
N ALA A 131 -3.16 1.40 -9.69
CA ALA A 131 -4.12 1.03 -10.72
C ALA A 131 -3.45 0.37 -11.93
N PRO A 132 -4.06 -0.64 -12.60
CA PRO A 132 -3.53 -1.21 -13.83
C PRO A 132 -3.50 -0.14 -14.92
N ASP A 133 -2.55 -0.27 -15.86
CA ASP A 133 -2.51 0.61 -17.01
C ASP A 133 -3.61 0.20 -18.01
N PRO A 134 -4.57 1.08 -18.36
CA PRO A 134 -5.59 0.76 -19.36
C PRO A 134 -5.00 0.29 -20.71
N GLU A 135 -3.78 0.73 -21.07
CA GLU A 135 -3.12 0.28 -22.31
C GLU A 135 -2.58 -1.17 -22.23
N GLN A 136 -2.30 -1.68 -21.02
CA GLN A 136 -1.88 -3.09 -20.83
C GLN A 136 -3.06 -4.06 -20.93
N LEU A 137 -4.29 -3.63 -20.61
CA LEU A 137 -5.50 -4.45 -20.73
C LEU A 137 -5.85 -4.78 -22.19
N SER A 138 -5.55 -3.88 -23.14
CA SER A 138 -5.77 -4.07 -24.58
C SER A 138 -4.92 -5.17 -25.23
N ASN A 139 -3.76 -5.50 -24.65
CA ASN A 139 -2.84 -6.49 -25.24
C ASN A 139 -3.17 -7.95 -24.90
N TYR A 140 -4.17 -8.21 -24.04
CA TYR A 140 -4.65 -9.56 -23.72
C TYR A 140 -5.88 -9.99 -24.52
N GLN A 141 -6.32 -9.18 -25.50
CA GLN A 141 -7.49 -9.46 -26.34
C GLN A 141 -7.17 -9.91 -27.79
N TYR A 142 -5.94 -10.34 -28.08
CA TYR A 142 -5.57 -10.89 -29.40
C TYR A 142 -4.87 -12.24 -29.29
#